data_AF-A0A5K0UUY4-F1
#
_entry.id   AF-A0A5K0UUY4-F1
#
_cell.length_a   1.000
_cell.length_b   1.000
_cell.length_c   1.000
_cell.angle_alpha   90.00
_cell.angle_beta   90.00
_cell.angle_gamma   90.00
#
_symmetry.space_group_name_H-M   'P 1'
#
loop_
_entity.id
_entity.type
_entity.pdbx_description
1 polymer ?
#
loop_
_entity_poly.entity_id
_entity_poly.type
_entity_poly.pdbx_seq_one_letter_code
_entity_poly.pdbx_strand_id
1 'polypeptide(L)'
;VNGDGFMANGITFVNAAGSDSHQAVAFRSDSDFSLLENCEFLGHQDTLYAHALRQFYRSCRIQGTIDFIFGNSAAVFHNCTILIASRRLSHVKGERNAVTAHGRTDPSQSTGFVFKDCVINGTHEYMDYFYSKPLIHRNYLGRPWKEYSRTVFLSCCLEALIQPEGWMPWKGDFALKTLYYGEYENFGPGANVSSRVPWSSQIESKNVD
;
A
#
# COMPACT_ATOMS: atom_id res chain seq x y z
N VAL A 1 -8.22 -7.16 -15.80
CA VAL A 1 -9.25 -6.34 -16.47
C VAL A 1 -8.56 -5.45 -17.47
N ASN A 2 -8.97 -5.52 -18.75
CA ASN A 2 -8.27 -4.84 -19.85
C ASN A 2 -9.19 -3.91 -20.66
N GLY A 3 -10.51 -3.99 -20.49
CA GLY A 3 -11.44 -3.09 -21.17
C GLY A 3 -11.62 -1.81 -20.37
N ASP A 4 -11.57 -0.67 -21.06
CA ASP A 4 -11.74 0.66 -20.47
C ASP A 4 -13.11 0.87 -19.85
N GLY A 5 -13.18 1.74 -18.85
CA GLY A 5 -14.41 2.08 -18.15
C GLY A 5 -14.98 0.94 -17.31
N PHE A 6 -14.17 -0.06 -16.95
CA PHE A 6 -14.63 -1.15 -16.09
C PHE A 6 -15.10 -0.60 -14.74
N MET A 7 -16.28 -1.04 -14.32
CA MET A 7 -16.86 -0.68 -13.03
C MET A 7 -17.22 -1.93 -12.24
N ALA A 8 -16.93 -1.93 -10.94
CA ALA A 8 -17.35 -2.96 -10.01
C ALA A 8 -17.85 -2.34 -8.71
N ASN A 9 -18.92 -2.90 -8.15
CA ASN A 9 -19.46 -2.50 -6.86
C ASN A 9 -19.86 -3.72 -6.02
N GLY A 10 -19.47 -3.76 -4.75
CA GLY A 10 -19.95 -4.76 -3.79
C GLY A 10 -19.50 -6.20 -4.08
N ILE A 11 -18.32 -6.36 -4.70
CA ILE A 11 -17.76 -7.68 -5.08
C ILE A 11 -16.41 -7.93 -4.40
N THR A 12 -16.18 -9.19 -4.04
CA THR A 12 -14.90 -9.67 -3.49
C THR A 12 -14.10 -10.40 -4.56
N PHE A 13 -12.87 -9.96 -4.79
CA PHE A 13 -11.86 -10.67 -5.59
C PHE A 13 -10.85 -11.34 -4.65
N VAL A 14 -10.65 -12.64 -4.79
CA VAL A 14 -9.81 -13.42 -3.87
C VAL A 14 -8.80 -14.26 -4.65
N ASN A 15 -7.54 -14.23 -4.21
CA ASN A 15 -6.57 -15.26 -4.52
C ASN A 15 -6.22 -16.03 -3.23
N ALA A 16 -6.62 -17.30 -3.18
CA ALA A 16 -6.47 -18.15 -1.99
C ALA A 16 -5.10 -18.86 -1.92
N ALA A 17 -4.16 -18.54 -2.81
CA ALA A 17 -2.80 -19.01 -2.69
C ALA A 17 -2.22 -18.56 -1.32
N GLY A 18 -1.75 -19.52 -0.54
CA GLY A 18 -1.20 -19.27 0.79
C GLY A 18 0.12 -18.50 0.72
N SER A 19 0.58 -17.99 1.86
CA SER A 19 1.79 -17.16 1.96
C SER A 19 3.11 -17.83 1.52
N ASP A 20 3.13 -19.14 1.28
CA ASP A 20 4.28 -19.88 0.71
C ASP A 20 4.36 -19.78 -0.80
N SER A 21 3.27 -19.38 -1.46
CA SER A 21 3.14 -19.42 -2.92
C SER A 21 3.85 -18.25 -3.62
N HIS A 22 4.56 -17.41 -2.85
CA HIS A 22 5.11 -16.14 -3.31
C HIS A 22 4.00 -15.24 -3.93
N GLN A 23 4.26 -14.62 -5.08
CA GLN A 23 3.33 -13.69 -5.73
C GLN A 23 2.03 -14.37 -6.16
N ALA A 24 0.89 -13.81 -5.76
CA ALA A 24 -0.43 -14.33 -6.13
C ALA A 24 -1.48 -13.21 -6.21
N VAL A 25 -1.68 -12.70 -7.41
CA VAL A 25 -2.59 -11.57 -7.68
C VAL A 25 -4.05 -11.98 -7.57
N ALA A 26 -4.84 -11.21 -6.80
CA ALA A 26 -6.30 -11.34 -6.72
C ALA A 26 -6.99 -10.51 -7.81
N PHE A 27 -6.47 -9.32 -8.09
CA PHE A 27 -7.01 -8.45 -9.12
C PHE A 27 -5.90 -7.68 -9.84
N ARG A 28 -5.95 -7.70 -11.17
CA ARG A 28 -5.08 -6.89 -12.04
C ARG A 28 -5.93 -5.97 -12.89
N SER A 29 -5.62 -4.68 -12.90
CA SER A 29 -6.27 -3.71 -13.79
C SER A 29 -5.28 -3.02 -14.72
N ASP A 30 -5.59 -3.14 -16.01
CA ASP A 30 -5.03 -2.41 -17.15
C ASP A 30 -6.10 -1.48 -17.76
N SER A 31 -7.25 -1.27 -17.09
CA SER A 31 -8.38 -0.47 -17.59
C SER A 31 -8.14 1.00 -17.32
N ASP A 32 -8.35 1.85 -18.32
CA ASP A 32 -8.46 3.28 -18.09
C ASP A 32 -9.85 3.63 -17.52
N PHE A 33 -9.93 4.72 -16.77
CA PHE A 33 -11.16 5.20 -16.13
C PHE A 33 -11.93 4.13 -15.33
N SER A 34 -11.23 3.21 -14.67
CA SER A 34 -11.89 2.16 -13.90
C SER A 34 -12.36 2.66 -12.53
N LEU A 35 -13.57 2.27 -12.12
CA LEU A 35 -14.15 2.57 -10.81
C LEU A 35 -14.42 1.27 -10.05
N LEU A 36 -13.83 1.15 -8.85
CA LEU A 36 -14.10 0.04 -7.94
C LEU A 36 -14.60 0.61 -6.63
N GLU A 37 -15.86 0.37 -6.29
CA GLU A 37 -16.51 0.92 -5.10
C GLU A 37 -17.00 -0.22 -4.20
N ASN A 38 -16.83 -0.10 -2.87
CA ASN A 38 -17.26 -1.13 -1.90
C ASN A 38 -16.77 -2.56 -2.24
N CYS A 39 -15.63 -2.68 -2.91
CA CYS A 39 -15.07 -3.96 -3.32
C CYS A 39 -14.08 -4.46 -2.26
N GLU A 40 -13.85 -5.76 -2.27
CA GLU A 40 -12.83 -6.39 -1.45
C GLU A 40 -11.76 -7.06 -2.32
N PHE A 41 -10.49 -6.92 -1.95
CA PHE A 41 -9.36 -7.57 -2.61
C PHE A 41 -8.58 -8.34 -1.56
N LEU A 42 -8.65 -9.67 -1.60
CA LEU A 42 -8.10 -10.54 -0.57
C LEU A 42 -6.99 -11.41 -1.16
N GLY A 43 -5.80 -11.32 -0.57
CA GLY A 43 -4.64 -12.12 -0.94
C GLY A 43 -3.52 -12.04 0.10
N HIS A 44 -2.32 -12.45 -0.29
CA HIS A 44 -1.11 -12.32 0.51
C HIS A 44 -0.11 -11.39 -0.18
N GLN A 45 0.87 -11.94 -0.90
CA GLN A 45 1.82 -11.15 -1.66
C GLN A 45 1.22 -10.77 -3.01
N ASP A 46 1.39 -9.51 -3.41
CA ASP A 46 0.96 -8.95 -4.70
C ASP A 46 -0.58 -8.98 -4.91
N THR A 47 -1.40 -8.77 -3.86
CA THR A 47 -2.87 -8.87 -3.93
C THR A 47 -3.51 -8.04 -5.05
N LEU A 48 -3.23 -6.73 -5.09
CA LEU A 48 -3.81 -5.78 -6.03
C LEU A 48 -2.74 -5.23 -6.97
N TYR A 49 -2.83 -5.64 -8.23
CA TYR A 49 -1.97 -5.14 -9.28
C TYR A 49 -2.65 -4.00 -10.05
N ALA A 50 -2.51 -2.78 -9.50
CA ALA A 50 -2.92 -1.53 -10.14
C ALA A 50 -1.90 -1.19 -11.25
N HIS A 51 -1.93 -1.98 -12.33
CA HIS A 51 -0.83 -2.09 -13.27
C HIS A 51 -0.56 -0.79 -14.04
N ALA A 52 -1.59 -0.20 -14.66
CA ALA A 52 -1.45 0.98 -15.52
C ALA A 52 -2.73 1.83 -15.61
N LEU A 53 -2.61 3.02 -16.21
CA LEU A 53 -3.73 3.93 -16.53
C LEU A 53 -4.43 4.52 -15.28
N ARG A 54 -5.61 5.14 -15.44
CA ARG A 54 -6.30 5.88 -14.38
C ARG A 54 -7.32 5.00 -13.68
N GLN A 55 -7.20 4.90 -12.35
CA GLN A 55 -8.02 3.98 -11.56
C GLN A 55 -8.50 4.66 -10.27
N PHE A 56 -9.75 4.42 -9.88
CA PHE A 56 -10.32 4.96 -8.66
C PHE A 56 -10.91 3.84 -7.81
N TYR A 57 -10.42 3.71 -6.57
CA TYR A 57 -10.86 2.74 -5.58
C TYR A 57 -11.51 3.50 -4.42
N ARG A 58 -12.79 3.26 -4.15
CA ARG A 58 -13.54 3.97 -3.11
C ARG A 58 -14.18 3.02 -2.14
N SER A 59 -14.04 3.29 -0.84
CA SER A 59 -14.69 2.48 0.21
C SER A 59 -14.37 0.98 0.09
N CYS A 60 -13.20 0.65 -0.45
CA CYS A 60 -12.77 -0.72 -0.66
C CYS A 60 -12.02 -1.25 0.57
N ARG A 61 -12.01 -2.58 0.72
CA ARG A 61 -11.14 -3.29 1.66
C ARG A 61 -10.05 -4.01 0.88
N ILE A 62 -8.78 -3.72 1.18
CA ILE A 62 -7.64 -4.35 0.51
C ILE A 62 -6.78 -5.04 1.55
N GLN A 63 -6.52 -6.33 1.38
CA GLN A 63 -5.81 -7.17 2.34
C GLN A 63 -4.60 -7.87 1.69
N GLY A 64 -3.45 -7.83 2.36
CA GLY A 64 -2.26 -8.56 1.91
C GLY A 64 -1.07 -8.46 2.86
N THR A 65 0.12 -8.83 2.38
CA THR A 65 1.34 -8.92 3.20
C THR A 65 2.49 -8.13 2.59
N ILE A 66 3.07 -8.61 1.50
CA ILE A 66 4.21 -8.01 0.82
C ILE A 66 3.74 -7.37 -0.48
N ASP A 67 4.06 -6.09 -0.69
CA ASP A 67 3.83 -5.36 -1.94
C ASP A 67 2.40 -5.48 -2.45
N PHE A 68 1.44 -5.58 -1.53
CA PHE A 68 0.10 -6.06 -1.88
C PHE A 68 -0.75 -5.01 -2.60
N ILE A 69 -0.26 -3.78 -2.72
CA ILE A 69 -0.74 -2.78 -3.69
C ILE A 69 0.47 -2.32 -4.51
N PHE A 70 0.53 -2.73 -5.77
CA PHE A 70 1.69 -2.49 -6.62
C PHE A 70 1.30 -2.21 -8.07
N GLY A 71 2.24 -1.66 -8.84
CA GLY A 71 2.04 -1.28 -10.24
C GLY A 71 2.43 0.17 -10.53
N ASN A 72 2.02 0.67 -11.69
CA ASN A 72 2.39 1.99 -12.22
C ASN A 72 1.16 2.76 -12.74
N SER A 73 -0.02 2.54 -12.16
CA SER A 73 -1.21 3.32 -12.49
C SER A 73 -1.17 4.73 -11.87
N ALA A 74 -1.95 5.66 -12.41
CA ALA A 74 -2.42 6.80 -11.65
C ALA A 74 -3.65 6.35 -10.86
N ALA A 75 -3.44 5.87 -9.63
CA ALA A 75 -4.52 5.32 -8.79
C ALA A 75 -4.75 6.14 -7.53
N VAL A 76 -6.03 6.39 -7.25
CA VAL A 76 -6.48 6.98 -5.99
C VAL A 76 -7.28 5.95 -5.21
N PHE A 77 -6.93 5.78 -3.94
CA PHE A 77 -7.61 5.00 -2.94
C PHE A 77 -8.25 5.97 -1.96
N HIS A 78 -9.57 6.09 -1.98
CA HIS A 78 -10.30 7.03 -1.14
C HIS A 78 -11.18 6.28 -0.15
N ASN A 79 -11.09 6.63 1.14
CA ASN A 79 -11.91 6.03 2.20
C ASN A 79 -11.78 4.49 2.26
N CYS A 80 -10.61 3.95 1.94
CA CYS A 80 -10.37 2.51 1.91
C CYS A 80 -9.83 2.00 3.25
N THR A 81 -10.12 0.73 3.56
CA THR A 81 -9.51 0.01 4.67
C THR A 81 -8.42 -0.90 4.14
N ILE A 82 -7.18 -0.63 4.53
CA ILE A 82 -5.97 -1.31 4.05
C ILE A 82 -5.41 -2.17 5.18
N LEU A 83 -5.40 -3.50 5.00
CA LEU A 83 -5.16 -4.46 6.07
C LEU A 83 -3.96 -5.36 5.79
N ILE A 84 -2.99 -5.32 6.69
CA ILE A 84 -1.88 -6.27 6.72
C ILE A 84 -2.39 -7.59 7.33
N ALA A 85 -2.25 -8.69 6.57
CA ALA A 85 -2.58 -10.03 7.00
C ALA A 85 -1.37 -10.75 7.61
N SER A 86 -1.61 -11.81 8.39
CA SER A 86 -0.53 -12.66 8.88
C SER A 86 -0.05 -13.66 7.84
N ARG A 87 1.27 -13.87 7.80
CA ARG A 87 1.89 -15.02 7.14
C ARG A 87 1.96 -16.14 8.17
N ARG A 88 0.92 -16.97 8.25
CA ARG A 88 0.74 -18.07 9.24
C ARG A 88 1.84 -19.15 9.30
N LEU A 89 3.00 -18.95 8.66
CA LEU A 89 3.95 -20.02 8.35
C LEU A 89 5.06 -20.21 9.37
N SER A 90 5.36 -19.24 10.22
CA SER A 90 6.10 -19.50 11.47
C SER A 90 6.12 -18.26 12.36
N HIS A 91 5.68 -18.40 13.61
CA HIS A 91 5.81 -17.36 14.65
C HIS A 91 7.26 -17.15 15.14
N VAL A 92 8.24 -17.58 14.34
CA VAL A 92 9.67 -17.66 14.69
C VAL A 92 10.47 -16.56 14.01
N LYS A 93 10.05 -16.12 12.82
CA LYS A 93 10.67 -15.01 12.10
C LYS A 93 9.64 -13.90 11.97
N GLY A 94 10.02 -12.72 12.42
CA GLY A 94 9.23 -11.51 12.30
C GLY A 94 8.69 -11.26 10.90
N GLU A 95 7.53 -10.61 10.80
CA GLU A 95 6.95 -10.26 9.52
C GLU A 95 7.45 -8.90 9.05
N ARG A 96 8.06 -8.87 7.85
CA ARG A 96 8.46 -7.64 7.14
C ARG A 96 7.53 -7.37 5.96
N ASN A 97 6.62 -6.41 6.10
CA ASN A 97 5.54 -6.12 5.16
C ASN A 97 5.70 -4.69 4.61
N ALA A 98 5.35 -4.50 3.34
CA ALA A 98 5.25 -3.19 2.72
C ALA A 98 3.88 -3.09 2.06
N VAL A 99 3.13 -2.04 2.39
CA VAL A 99 1.78 -1.83 1.83
C VAL A 99 1.86 -1.58 0.33
N THR A 100 2.79 -0.72 -0.09
CA THR A 100 2.92 -0.30 -1.48
C THR A 100 4.26 -0.62 -2.12
N ALA A 101 4.22 -0.93 -3.41
CA ALA A 101 5.39 -1.05 -4.28
C ALA A 101 5.12 -0.36 -5.63
N HIS A 102 5.19 0.98 -5.65
CA HIS A 102 4.92 1.74 -6.86
C HIS A 102 6.09 1.66 -7.87
N GLY A 103 5.72 1.53 -9.13
CA GLY A 103 6.58 1.07 -10.22
C GLY A 103 6.88 2.13 -11.29
N ARG A 104 6.84 3.42 -10.96
CA ARG A 104 7.18 4.49 -11.91
C ARG A 104 8.65 4.48 -12.29
N THR A 105 8.91 4.37 -13.59
CA THR A 105 10.26 4.23 -14.16
C THR A 105 10.80 5.51 -14.78
N ASP A 106 9.94 6.47 -15.07
CA ASP A 106 10.32 7.71 -15.75
C ASP A 106 9.66 8.92 -15.05
N PRO A 107 10.40 10.03 -14.79
CA PRO A 107 9.86 11.18 -14.08
C PRO A 107 8.75 11.91 -14.84
N SER A 108 8.69 11.77 -16.17
CA SER A 108 7.64 12.35 -17.03
C SER A 108 6.30 11.61 -16.93
N GLN A 109 6.28 10.39 -16.37
CA GLN A 109 5.04 9.66 -16.13
C GLN A 109 4.21 10.35 -15.04
N SER A 110 2.95 10.65 -15.37
CA SER A 110 1.95 11.22 -14.46
C SER A 110 1.30 10.17 -13.53
N THR A 111 2.00 9.08 -13.24
CA THR A 111 1.51 7.94 -12.44
C THR A 111 1.92 8.05 -10.98
N GLY A 112 1.19 7.40 -10.09
CA GLY A 112 1.36 7.52 -8.65
C GLY A 112 0.21 6.88 -7.90
N PHE A 113 0.47 6.49 -6.66
CA PHE A 113 -0.58 6.09 -5.74
C PHE A 113 -0.90 7.21 -4.75
N VAL A 114 -2.18 7.52 -4.61
CA VAL A 114 -2.70 8.46 -3.62
C VAL A 114 -3.64 7.71 -2.71
N PHE A 115 -3.33 7.67 -1.41
CA PHE A 115 -4.23 7.19 -0.38
C PHE A 115 -4.80 8.42 0.34
N LYS A 116 -6.12 8.56 0.35
CA LYS A 116 -6.82 9.67 0.98
C LYS A 116 -7.89 9.13 1.93
N ASP A 117 -7.94 9.65 3.14
CA ASP A 117 -8.93 9.28 4.17
C ASP A 117 -8.98 7.75 4.44
N CYS A 118 -7.84 7.06 4.27
CA CYS A 118 -7.78 5.61 4.43
C CYS A 118 -7.40 5.22 5.87
N VAL A 119 -7.75 3.99 6.25
CA VAL A 119 -7.25 3.37 7.48
C VAL A 119 -6.22 2.31 7.10
N ILE A 120 -5.03 2.40 7.68
CA ILE A 120 -3.95 1.42 7.50
C ILE A 120 -3.80 0.67 8.81
N ASN A 121 -4.21 -0.59 8.84
CA ASN A 121 -4.21 -1.45 10.02
C ASN A 121 -3.78 -2.89 9.68
N GLY A 122 -3.82 -3.79 10.65
CA GLY A 122 -3.78 -5.24 10.44
C GLY A 122 -5.16 -5.86 10.47
N THR A 123 -5.29 -7.06 9.90
CA THR A 123 -6.41 -7.95 10.20
C THR A 123 -6.47 -8.25 11.71
N HIS A 124 -7.64 -8.62 12.25
CA HIS A 124 -7.79 -8.92 13.69
C HIS A 124 -6.72 -9.93 14.17
N GLU A 125 -6.58 -11.05 13.47
CA GLU A 125 -5.57 -12.07 13.76
C GLU A 125 -4.14 -11.52 13.72
N TYR A 126 -3.82 -10.66 12.75
CA TYR A 126 -2.51 -10.03 12.68
C TYR A 126 -2.26 -9.11 13.87
N MET A 127 -3.27 -8.33 14.29
CA MET A 127 -3.15 -7.41 15.40
C MET A 127 -3.03 -8.13 16.74
N ASP A 128 -3.77 -9.23 16.94
CA ASP A 128 -3.60 -10.11 18.11
C ASP A 128 -2.14 -10.59 18.22
N TYR A 129 -1.57 -11.04 17.11
CA TYR A 129 -0.18 -11.49 17.10
C TYR A 129 0.81 -10.33 17.28
N PHE A 130 0.58 -9.20 16.61
CA PHE A 130 1.37 -7.98 16.75
C PHE A 130 1.47 -7.55 18.21
N TYR A 131 0.35 -7.47 18.95
CA TYR A 131 0.39 -7.07 20.34
C TYR A 131 1.06 -8.11 21.25
N SER A 132 1.00 -9.40 20.89
CA SER A 132 1.71 -10.44 21.65
C SER A 132 3.24 -10.35 21.51
N LYS A 133 3.76 -9.86 20.36
CA LYS A 133 5.21 -9.79 20.06
C LYS A 133 5.56 -8.59 19.15
N PRO A 134 5.32 -7.33 19.54
CA PRO A 134 5.39 -6.19 18.60
C PRO A 134 6.78 -6.01 17.98
N LEU A 135 7.83 -6.35 18.72
CA LEU A 135 9.22 -6.13 18.33
C LEU A 135 9.70 -6.98 17.16
N ILE A 136 8.99 -8.04 16.77
CA ILE A 136 9.36 -8.85 15.60
C ILE A 136 8.63 -8.40 14.33
N HIS A 137 7.60 -7.56 14.42
CA HIS A 137 6.88 -7.06 13.26
C HIS A 137 7.53 -5.80 12.70
N ARG A 138 7.57 -5.69 11.37
CA ARG A 138 8.14 -4.57 10.62
C ARG A 138 7.21 -4.25 9.45
N ASN A 139 6.31 -3.29 9.63
CA ASN A 139 5.39 -2.87 8.57
C ASN A 139 5.72 -1.46 8.09
N TYR A 140 5.70 -1.28 6.78
CA TYR A 140 6.05 -0.02 6.12
C TYR A 140 4.95 0.40 5.15
N LEU A 141 4.78 1.70 4.97
CA LEU A 141 3.87 2.31 3.99
C LEU A 141 4.24 1.92 2.55
N GLY A 142 5.52 1.68 2.28
CA GLY A 142 5.95 1.17 0.98
C GLY A 142 7.44 1.05 0.78
N ARG A 143 7.82 0.57 -0.41
CA ARG A 143 9.21 0.49 -0.91
C ARG A 143 9.29 0.75 -2.42
N PRO A 144 10.37 1.37 -2.93
CA PRO A 144 10.42 1.83 -4.31
C PRO A 144 10.74 0.69 -5.27
N TRP A 145 9.72 0.08 -5.89
CA TRP A 145 9.95 -0.98 -6.88
C TRP A 145 10.75 -0.48 -8.09
N LYS A 146 10.56 0.80 -8.45
CA LYS A 146 11.27 1.47 -9.54
C LYS A 146 11.80 2.85 -9.12
N GLU A 147 12.73 3.37 -9.92
CA GLU A 147 13.59 4.52 -9.59
C GLU A 147 12.82 5.80 -9.24
N TYR A 148 11.67 6.03 -9.86
CA TYR A 148 10.85 7.22 -9.64
C TYR A 148 9.57 6.91 -8.88
N SER A 149 9.58 5.86 -8.05
CA SER A 149 8.43 5.45 -7.22
C SER A 149 7.74 6.65 -6.56
N ARG A 150 6.41 6.66 -6.54
CA ARG A 150 5.62 7.81 -6.10
C ARG A 150 4.35 7.35 -5.42
N THR A 151 4.29 7.60 -4.12
CA THR A 151 3.18 7.20 -3.26
C THR A 151 2.94 8.29 -2.22
N VAL A 152 1.69 8.66 -1.97
CA VAL A 152 1.33 9.62 -0.93
C VAL A 152 0.19 9.11 -0.05
N PHE A 153 0.23 9.45 1.23
CA PHE A 153 -0.83 9.21 2.22
C PHE A 153 -1.31 10.54 2.80
N LEU A 154 -2.58 10.85 2.59
CA LEU A 154 -3.22 12.12 2.93
C LEU A 154 -4.36 11.86 3.92
N SER A 155 -4.31 12.48 5.09
CA SER A 155 -5.37 12.40 6.11
C SER A 155 -5.75 10.95 6.48
N CYS A 156 -4.78 10.05 6.45
CA CYS A 156 -4.99 8.63 6.74
C CYS A 156 -4.79 8.33 8.24
N CYS A 157 -5.57 7.39 8.78
CA CYS A 157 -5.29 6.80 10.07
C CYS A 157 -4.20 5.73 9.92
N LEU A 158 -3.04 5.96 10.52
CA LEU A 158 -1.94 5.00 10.58
C LEU A 158 -1.92 4.37 11.97
N GLU A 159 -2.24 3.08 12.03
CA GLU A 159 -2.28 2.34 13.30
C GLU A 159 -0.87 1.95 13.78
N ALA A 160 -0.79 1.45 15.02
CA ALA A 160 0.46 1.29 15.77
C ALA A 160 1.46 0.31 15.13
N LEU A 161 1.00 -0.49 14.16
CA LEU A 161 1.83 -1.47 13.46
C LEU A 161 2.84 -0.85 12.48
N ILE A 162 2.66 0.40 12.07
CA ILE A 162 3.56 1.11 11.15
C ILE A 162 4.85 1.50 11.87
N GLN A 163 5.98 1.14 11.27
CA GLN A 163 7.30 1.45 11.83
C GLN A 163 7.55 2.97 11.88
N PRO A 164 8.30 3.48 12.88
CA PRO A 164 8.65 4.89 12.96
C PRO A 164 9.33 5.43 11.70
N GLU A 165 10.15 4.61 11.04
CA GLU A 165 10.81 4.92 9.76
C GLU A 165 9.82 5.18 8.62
N GLY A 166 8.61 4.62 8.71
CA GLY A 166 7.51 4.73 7.75
C GLY A 166 7.74 3.97 6.45
N TRP A 167 8.90 4.13 5.83
CA TRP A 167 9.21 3.65 4.49
C TRP A 167 10.46 2.76 4.49
N MET A 168 10.51 1.86 3.51
CA MET A 168 11.55 0.84 3.42
C MET A 168 12.38 0.98 2.13
N PRO A 169 13.72 0.94 2.20
CA PRO A 169 14.54 0.86 0.99
C PRO A 169 14.24 -0.41 0.20
N TRP A 170 14.32 -0.33 -1.13
CA TRP A 170 14.25 -1.52 -1.98
C TRP A 170 15.53 -2.36 -1.86
N LYS A 171 16.68 -1.73 -2.14
CA LYS A 171 18.02 -2.30 -1.97
C LYS A 171 19.05 -1.17 -1.91
N GLY A 172 19.82 -1.09 -0.81
CA GLY A 172 20.83 -0.04 -0.63
C GLY A 172 20.21 1.34 -0.74
N ASP A 173 20.84 2.22 -1.53
CA ASP A 173 20.44 3.60 -1.80
C ASP A 173 19.62 3.77 -3.10
N PHE A 174 19.23 2.68 -3.76
CA PHE A 174 18.43 2.72 -4.98
C PHE A 174 17.15 3.55 -4.79
N ALA A 175 16.88 4.43 -5.77
CA ALA A 175 15.71 5.32 -5.85
C ALA A 175 15.59 6.39 -4.75
N LEU A 176 16.39 6.36 -3.67
CA LEU A 176 16.17 7.23 -2.50
C LEU A 176 16.33 8.73 -2.79
N LYS A 177 16.96 9.09 -3.91
CA LYS A 177 17.14 10.49 -4.36
C LYS A 177 16.11 10.94 -5.39
N THR A 178 15.33 10.02 -5.96
CA THR A 178 14.49 10.24 -7.16
C THR A 178 13.02 9.90 -6.92
N LEU A 179 12.74 9.05 -5.93
CA LEU A 179 11.37 8.74 -5.50
C LEU A 179 10.69 9.97 -4.88
N TYR A 180 9.36 9.89 -4.75
CA TYR A 180 8.58 10.85 -3.97
C TYR A 180 7.61 10.11 -3.06
N TYR A 181 7.94 10.04 -1.77
CA TYR A 181 7.07 9.48 -0.73
C TYR A 181 6.64 10.57 0.23
N GLY A 182 5.34 10.85 0.23
CA GLY A 182 4.74 11.98 0.93
C GLY A 182 3.69 11.58 1.95
N GLU A 183 3.69 12.25 3.08
CA GLU A 183 2.64 12.17 4.09
C GLU A 183 2.05 13.58 4.33
N TYR A 184 0.74 13.67 4.53
CA TYR A 184 0.06 14.92 4.89
C TYR A 184 -1.02 14.66 5.93
N GLU A 185 -0.94 15.32 7.08
CA GLU A 185 -1.96 15.29 8.15
C GLU A 185 -2.49 13.88 8.49
N ASN A 186 -1.64 12.86 8.38
CA ASN A 186 -1.95 11.52 8.87
C ASN A 186 -2.04 11.56 10.40
N PHE A 187 -2.89 10.71 10.96
CA PHE A 187 -3.15 10.65 12.40
C PHE A 187 -3.15 9.20 12.90
N GLY A 188 -3.25 9.03 14.22
CA GLY A 188 -3.18 7.72 14.87
C GLY A 188 -1.76 7.38 15.36
N PRO A 189 -1.62 6.26 16.09
CA PRO A 189 -0.38 5.92 16.81
C PRO A 189 0.84 5.66 15.91
N GLY A 190 0.63 5.29 14.63
CA GLY A 190 1.69 5.08 13.63
C GLY A 190 2.06 6.34 12.83
N ALA A 191 1.38 7.47 13.07
CA ALA A 191 1.53 8.68 12.27
C ALA A 191 2.63 9.64 12.75
N ASN A 192 3.35 9.33 13.82
CA ASN A 192 4.44 10.21 14.27
C ASN A 192 5.57 10.25 13.22
N VAL A 193 5.80 11.44 12.66
CA VAL A 193 6.77 11.65 11.58
C VAL A 193 8.20 11.94 12.05
N SER A 194 8.42 12.13 13.37
CA SER A 194 9.71 12.58 13.92
C SER A 194 10.89 11.64 13.63
N SER A 195 10.61 10.38 13.33
CA SER A 195 11.60 9.32 13.09
C SER A 195 11.51 8.75 11.67
N ARG A 196 10.76 9.41 10.77
CA ARG A 196 10.69 9.00 9.37
C ARG A 196 12.06 9.04 8.74
N VAL A 197 12.24 8.17 7.76
CA VAL A 197 13.46 8.18 6.94
C VAL A 197 13.68 9.57 6.32
N PRO A 198 14.93 10.06 6.25
CA PRO A 198 15.24 11.43 5.81
C PRO A 198 14.98 11.65 4.30
N TRP A 199 14.76 10.58 3.54
CA TRP A 199 14.45 10.62 2.11
C TRP A 199 12.93 10.60 1.82
N SER A 200 12.09 10.64 2.87
CA SER A 200 10.64 10.88 2.74
C SER A 200 10.31 12.37 2.89
N SER A 201 9.09 12.76 2.56
CA SER A 201 8.64 14.15 2.54
C SER A 201 7.37 14.33 3.37
N GLN A 202 7.27 15.48 4.05
CA GLN A 202 5.99 16.01 4.52
C GLN A 202 5.46 16.95 3.45
N ILE A 203 4.24 16.70 2.98
CA ILE A 203 3.65 17.49 1.91
C ILE A 203 3.20 18.83 2.49
N GLU A 204 3.50 19.93 1.81
CA GLU A 204 2.99 21.24 2.19
C GLU A 204 1.51 21.36 1.83
N SER A 205 0.70 22.00 2.69
CA SER A 205 -0.76 22.14 2.50
C SER A 205 -1.16 22.69 1.13
N LYS A 206 -0.39 23.63 0.58
CA LYS A 206 -0.61 24.23 -0.76
C LYS A 206 -0.56 23.23 -1.93
N ASN A 207 -0.04 22.02 -1.70
CA ASN A 207 0.13 20.98 -2.72
C ASN A 207 -0.87 19.81 -2.56
N VAL A 208 -1.88 19.95 -1.68
CA VAL A 208 -2.85 18.88 -1.34
C VAL A 208 -4.21 19.10 -2.03
N ASP A 209 -4.63 20.34 -2.19
CA ASP A 209 -5.94 20.74 -2.76
C ASP A 209 -5.91 21.00 -4.26
#